data_AF-A0A817SDZ2-F1
#
_entry.id   AF-A0A817SDZ2-F1
#
_cell.length_a   1.000
_cell.length_b   1.000
_cell.length_c   1.000
_cell.angle_alpha   90.00
_cell.angle_beta   90.00
_cell.angle_gamma   90.00
#
_symmetry.space_group_name_H-M   'P 1'
#
loop_
_entity.id
_entity.type
_entity.pdbx_description
1 polymer ?
#
loop_
_entity_poly.entity_id
_entity_poly.type
_entity_poly.pdbx_seq_one_letter_code
_entity_poly.pdbx_strand_id
1 'polypeptide(L)'
;IATKYDDLRIRTLFHRILQLLSSTQPPETASGATLIQCIAQINNENLRQLINCHNQQKYDQIYLLINHITKRLYNEVEQAKINLFQAAKNGPMYGCLSGINALLTIIQDDKYENDEEINQWRILFNHLIELCLEIASLTGPIVSSSSPEGMMPMELTDISGKDDDENSNGQITSQMLLVCCWRTIKEISLLFSRLGQIGIKYIENESQYRFISLKQVYYLIIK
;
A
#
# COMPACT_ATOMS: atom_id res chain seq x y z
N ILE A 1 15.43 30.28 10.21
CA ILE A 1 15.86 29.98 8.83
C ILE A 1 16.21 28.49 8.68
N ALA A 2 17.05 27.92 9.57
CA ALA A 2 17.36 26.49 9.59
C ALA A 2 16.10 25.58 9.71
N THR A 3 15.18 25.87 10.63
CA THR A 3 13.96 25.07 10.86
C THR A 3 13.00 25.02 9.66
N LYS A 4 12.88 26.12 8.90
CA LYS A 4 12.04 26.19 7.69
C LYS A 4 12.67 25.44 6.50
N TYR A 5 14.00 25.37 6.48
CA TYR A 5 14.75 24.66 5.45
C TYR A 5 14.70 23.15 5.66
N ASP A 6 14.76 22.69 6.92
CA ASP A 6 14.57 21.29 7.28
C ASP A 6 13.14 20.80 7.05
N ASP A 7 12.13 21.66 7.28
CA ASP A 7 10.73 21.38 6.95
C ASP A 7 10.52 21.16 5.43
N LEU A 8 11.06 22.06 4.59
CA LEU A 8 10.97 21.93 3.14
C LEU A 8 11.66 20.65 2.63
N ARG A 9 12.79 20.27 3.22
CA ARG A 9 13.53 19.05 2.88
C ARG A 9 12.71 17.79 3.20
N ILE A 10 12.11 17.72 4.38
CA ILE A 10 11.29 16.58 4.80
C ILE A 10 10.06 16.43 3.92
N ARG A 11 9.39 17.54 3.61
CA ARG A 11 8.25 17.54 2.68
C ARG A 11 8.65 17.04 1.29
N THR A 12 9.78 17.52 0.78
CA THR A 12 10.29 17.11 -0.54
C THR A 12 10.68 15.63 -0.54
N LEU A 13 11.36 15.17 0.50
CA LEU A 13 11.74 13.77 0.69
C LEU A 13 10.50 12.88 0.74
N PHE A 14 9.51 13.23 1.56
CA PHE A 14 8.28 12.45 1.69
C PHE A 14 7.51 12.38 0.36
N HIS A 15 7.37 13.51 -0.35
CA HIS A 15 6.79 13.50 -1.70
C HIS A 15 7.55 12.60 -2.67
N ARG A 16 8.88 12.61 -2.62
CA ARG A 16 9.70 11.73 -3.47
C ARG A 16 9.50 10.26 -3.12
N ILE A 17 9.39 9.93 -1.84
CA ILE A 17 9.08 8.56 -1.40
C ILE A 17 7.73 8.11 -1.97
N LEU A 18 6.70 8.94 -1.87
CA LEU A 18 5.37 8.62 -2.43
C LEU A 18 5.41 8.44 -3.96
N GLN A 19 6.24 9.20 -4.68
CA GLN A 19 6.44 9.00 -6.12
C GLN A 19 7.11 7.65 -6.42
N LEU A 20 8.14 7.29 -5.65
CA LEU A 20 8.83 6.00 -5.79
C LEU A 20 7.89 4.83 -5.52
N LEU A 21 7.01 4.95 -4.51
CA LEU A 21 6.00 3.94 -4.21
C LEU A 21 4.94 3.80 -5.31
N SER A 22 4.65 4.83 -6.11
CA SER A 22 3.74 4.71 -7.27
C SER A 22 4.47 4.46 -8.59
N SER A 23 5.76 4.12 -8.56
CA SER A 23 6.50 3.78 -9.77
C SER A 23 6.06 2.44 -10.32
N THR A 24 6.04 2.32 -11.65
CA THR A 24 5.89 1.03 -12.35
C THR A 24 7.17 0.21 -12.37
N GLN A 25 8.30 0.81 -11.97
CA GLN A 25 9.60 0.16 -11.91
C GLN A 25 9.82 -0.51 -10.55
N PRO A 26 10.01 -1.84 -10.51
CA PRO A 26 10.25 -2.55 -9.26
C PRO A 26 11.42 -2.03 -8.40
N PRO A 27 12.59 -1.68 -8.97
CA PRO A 27 13.69 -1.15 -8.16
C PRO A 27 13.35 0.17 -7.46
N GLU A 28 12.54 1.01 -8.11
CA GLU A 28 12.09 2.29 -7.54
C GLU A 28 11.11 2.07 -6.39
N THR A 29 10.14 1.15 -6.56
CA THR A 29 9.21 0.81 -5.46
C THR A 29 9.92 0.22 -4.25
N ALA A 30 10.93 -0.64 -4.45
CA ALA A 30 11.76 -1.19 -3.38
C ALA A 30 12.59 -0.08 -2.68
N SER A 31 13.07 0.90 -3.44
CA SER A 31 13.75 2.07 -2.90
C SER A 31 12.78 2.92 -2.06
N GLY A 32 11.57 3.14 -2.55
CA GLY A 32 10.51 3.83 -1.81
C GLY A 32 10.16 3.13 -0.49
N ALA A 33 10.03 1.81 -0.52
CA ALA A 33 9.73 0.99 0.67
C ALA A 33 10.86 1.05 1.72
N THR A 34 12.12 1.03 1.29
CA THR A 34 13.25 1.22 2.22
C THR A 34 13.28 2.63 2.80
N LEU A 35 13.08 3.65 1.96
CA LEU A 35 13.14 5.05 2.39
C LEU A 35 11.99 5.43 3.32
N ILE A 36 10.78 4.88 3.13
CA ILE A 36 9.66 5.10 4.05
C ILE A 36 9.95 4.47 5.43
N GLN A 37 10.64 3.34 5.48
CA GLN A 37 11.08 2.73 6.73
C GLN A 37 12.11 3.61 7.44
N CYS A 38 13.09 4.17 6.72
CA CYS A 38 14.06 5.10 7.28
C CYS A 38 13.41 6.37 7.83
N ILE A 39 12.51 7.00 7.06
CA ILE A 39 11.86 8.24 7.51
C ILE A 39 10.94 7.99 8.71
N ALA A 40 10.33 6.80 8.82
CA ALA A 40 9.52 6.41 9.98
C ALA A 40 10.33 6.34 11.29
N GLN A 41 11.61 5.98 11.21
CA GLN A 41 12.51 5.93 12.37
C GLN A 41 13.02 7.31 12.79
N ILE A 42 13.03 8.29 11.88
CA ILE A 42 13.37 9.67 12.19
C ILE A 42 12.15 10.31 12.84
N ASN A 43 12.07 10.27 14.18
CA ASN A 43 10.97 10.90 14.91
C ASN A 43 10.92 12.41 14.61
N ASN A 44 9.93 12.86 13.84
CA ASN A 44 9.90 14.21 13.32
C ASN A 44 8.49 14.82 13.40
N GLU A 45 8.34 15.85 14.22
CA GLU A 45 7.05 16.53 14.42
C GLU A 45 6.55 17.24 13.14
N ASN A 46 7.43 17.74 12.27
CA ASN A 46 7.01 18.36 11.00
C ASN A 46 6.41 17.32 10.05
N LEU A 47 6.99 16.11 9.99
CA LEU A 47 6.43 15.01 9.21
C LEU A 47 5.05 14.60 9.75
N ARG A 48 4.91 14.50 11.08
CA ARG A 48 3.62 14.21 11.71
C ARG A 48 2.59 15.27 11.41
N GLN A 49 2.95 16.55 11.50
CA GLN A 49 2.07 17.67 11.18
C GLN A 49 1.67 17.65 9.71
N LEU A 50 2.61 17.40 8.80
CA LEU A 50 2.38 17.29 7.35
C LEU A 50 1.37 16.19 7.01
N ILE A 51 1.41 15.07 7.71
CA ILE A 51 0.51 13.94 7.46
C ILE A 51 -0.82 14.10 8.22
N ASN A 52 -0.80 14.69 9.41
CA ASN A 52 -1.92 14.79 10.34
C ASN A 52 -2.56 16.19 10.38
N CYS A 53 -2.46 16.98 9.30
CA CYS A 53 -2.88 18.39 9.20
C CYS A 53 -4.30 18.71 9.73
N HIS A 54 -5.18 17.70 9.89
CA HIS A 54 -6.58 17.86 10.26
C HIS A 54 -6.97 17.25 11.60
N ASN A 55 -6.04 16.66 12.36
CA ASN A 55 -6.38 15.94 13.59
C ASN A 55 -5.54 16.41 14.78
N GLN A 56 -6.21 16.71 15.90
CA GLN A 56 -5.57 17.13 17.15
C GLN A 56 -5.00 15.94 17.95
N GLN A 57 -5.43 14.72 17.64
CA GLN A 57 -4.93 13.51 18.30
C GLN A 57 -3.47 13.23 17.91
N LYS A 58 -2.63 12.99 18.93
CA LYS A 58 -1.21 12.74 18.78
C LYS A 58 -0.96 11.26 18.55
N TYR A 59 -1.07 10.82 17.30
CA TYR A 59 -0.77 9.45 16.93
C TYR A 59 0.73 9.22 16.72
N ASP A 60 1.13 7.95 16.82
CA ASP A 60 2.48 7.54 16.45
C ASP A 60 2.76 7.80 14.96
N GLN A 61 4.02 8.11 14.65
CA GLN A 61 4.45 8.40 13.29
C GLN A 61 4.25 7.20 12.35
N ILE A 62 4.47 5.97 12.81
CA ILE A 62 4.29 4.76 12.00
C ILE A 62 2.80 4.61 11.66
N TYR A 63 1.91 4.79 12.65
CA TYR A 63 0.47 4.79 12.43
C TYR A 63 0.06 5.83 11.37
N LEU A 64 0.53 7.07 11.50
CA LEU A 64 0.23 8.15 10.56
C LEU A 64 0.68 7.82 9.13
N LEU A 65 1.89 7.26 8.98
CA LEU A 65 2.43 6.86 7.68
C LEU A 65 1.63 5.71 7.06
N ILE A 66 1.32 4.66 7.82
CA ILE A 66 0.50 3.54 7.32
C ILE A 66 -0.89 4.03 6.92
N ASN A 67 -1.54 4.86 7.74
CA ASN A 67 -2.86 5.43 7.42
C ASN A 67 -2.81 6.28 6.15
N HIS A 68 -1.77 7.10 5.97
CA HIS A 68 -1.60 7.92 4.77
C HIS A 68 -1.45 7.04 3.50
N ILE A 69 -0.61 6.01 3.55
CA ILE A 69 -0.40 5.11 2.43
C ILE A 69 -1.65 4.26 2.18
N THR A 70 -2.39 3.88 3.22
CA THR A 70 -3.66 3.14 3.09
C THR A 70 -4.72 3.98 2.36
N LYS A 71 -4.84 5.28 2.67
CA LYS A 71 -5.72 6.20 1.92
C LYS A 71 -5.31 6.34 0.46
N ARG A 72 -4.00 6.36 0.19
CA ARG A 72 -3.49 6.37 -1.19
C ARG A 72 -3.83 5.07 -1.92
N LEU A 73 -3.61 3.93 -1.27
CA LEU A 73 -3.96 2.61 -1.79
C LEU A 73 -5.45 2.55 -2.13
N TYR A 74 -6.33 3.00 -1.23
CA TYR A 74 -7.77 3.10 -1.49
C TYR A 74 -8.06 3.84 -2.81
N ASN A 75 -7.45 5.00 -3.04
CA ASN A 75 -7.64 5.76 -4.28
C ASN A 75 -7.13 4.99 -5.52
N GLU A 76 -5.99 4.29 -5.41
CA GLU A 76 -5.45 3.44 -6.48
C GLU A 76 -6.40 2.26 -6.79
N VAL A 77 -7.04 1.68 -5.77
CA VAL A 77 -8.05 0.62 -5.93
C VAL A 77 -9.30 1.14 -6.64
N GLU A 78 -9.79 2.34 -6.28
CA GLU A 78 -10.94 2.94 -6.95
C GLU A 78 -10.67 3.19 -8.45
N GLN A 79 -9.45 3.61 -8.81
CA GLN A 79 -9.06 3.71 -10.21
C GLN A 79 -8.96 2.34 -10.89
N ALA A 80 -8.47 1.33 -10.18
CA ALA A 80 -8.38 -0.04 -10.68
C ALA A 80 -9.74 -0.69 -10.96
N LYS A 81 -10.78 -0.34 -10.17
CA LYS A 81 -12.17 -0.76 -10.43
C LYS A 81 -12.72 -0.20 -11.74
N ILE A 82 -12.34 1.02 -12.09
CA ILE A 82 -12.77 1.67 -13.34
C ILE A 82 -12.00 1.07 -14.52
N ASN A 83 -10.67 1.05 -14.42
CA ASN A 83 -9.80 0.52 -15.47
C ASN A 83 -8.50 -0.03 -14.88
N LEU A 84 -8.49 -1.34 -14.67
CA LEU A 84 -7.35 -2.05 -14.08
C LEU A 84 -6.08 -1.95 -14.94
N PHE A 85 -6.20 -1.93 -16.27
CA PHE A 85 -5.06 -1.74 -17.16
C PHE A 85 -4.41 -0.36 -16.94
N GLN A 86 -5.21 0.69 -16.92
CA GLN A 86 -4.71 2.06 -16.72
C GLN A 86 -4.12 2.25 -15.31
N ALA A 87 -4.72 1.62 -14.29
CA ALA A 87 -4.19 1.64 -12.93
C ALA A 87 -2.80 0.98 -12.84
N ALA A 88 -2.56 -0.12 -13.56
CA ALA A 88 -1.26 -0.78 -13.61
C ALA A 88 -0.12 0.12 -14.16
N LYS A 89 -0.47 1.14 -14.96
CA LYS A 89 0.50 2.13 -15.50
C LYS A 89 0.66 3.37 -14.61
N ASN A 90 -0.44 3.88 -14.05
CA ASN A 90 -0.45 5.20 -13.42
C ASN A 90 -0.26 5.17 -11.89
N GLY A 91 -0.43 4.01 -11.26
CA GLY A 91 -0.33 3.86 -9.81
C GLY A 91 -0.50 2.39 -9.42
N PRO A 92 0.51 1.55 -9.68
CA PRO A 92 0.38 0.14 -9.37
C PRO A 92 0.32 -0.10 -7.86
N MET A 93 -0.76 -0.74 -7.42
CA MET A 93 -1.10 -0.95 -6.00
C MET A 93 0.01 -1.67 -5.20
N TYR A 94 0.85 -2.47 -5.85
CA TYR A 94 1.92 -3.23 -5.19
C TYR A 94 2.93 -2.33 -4.47
N GLY A 95 3.18 -1.10 -4.95
CA GLY A 95 4.16 -0.24 -4.31
C GLY A 95 3.66 0.35 -2.99
N CYS A 96 2.38 0.77 -2.92
CA CYS A 96 1.74 1.14 -1.65
C CYS A 96 1.73 -0.03 -0.66
N LEU A 97 1.37 -1.23 -1.10
CA LEU A 97 1.41 -2.44 -0.28
C LEU A 97 2.83 -2.74 0.24
N SER A 98 3.85 -2.59 -0.61
CA SER A 98 5.25 -2.78 -0.23
C SER A 98 5.72 -1.76 0.82
N GLY A 99 5.30 -0.50 0.66
CA GLY A 99 5.55 0.55 1.66
C GLY A 99 4.91 0.24 3.02
N ILE A 100 3.66 -0.25 3.02
CA ILE A 100 2.97 -0.69 4.24
C ILE A 100 3.70 -1.89 4.86
N ASN A 101 4.08 -2.89 4.05
CA ASN A 101 4.86 -4.04 4.50
C ASN A 101 6.14 -3.61 5.21
N ALA A 102 6.90 -2.66 4.63
CA ALA A 102 8.12 -2.14 5.23
C ALA A 102 7.86 -1.46 6.58
N LEU A 103 6.79 -0.68 6.70
CA LEU A 103 6.40 -0.03 7.96
C LEU A 103 5.94 -1.03 9.03
N LEU A 104 5.20 -2.08 8.65
CA LEU A 104 4.78 -3.12 9.60
C LEU A 104 5.98 -3.85 10.22
N THR A 105 7.13 -3.95 9.51
CA THR A 105 8.32 -4.63 10.05
C THR A 105 9.02 -3.90 11.20
N ILE A 106 8.76 -2.60 11.38
CA ILE A 106 9.40 -1.77 12.42
C ILE A 106 8.47 -1.47 13.60
N ILE A 107 7.26 -2.05 13.61
CA ILE A 107 6.36 -1.96 14.76
C ILE A 107 7.00 -2.72 15.93
N GLN A 108 7.08 -2.05 17.08
CA GLN A 108 7.60 -2.59 18.34
C GLN A 108 6.42 -2.79 19.29
N ASP A 109 6.34 -3.98 19.89
CA ASP A 109 5.13 -4.45 20.57
C ASP A 109 4.92 -3.86 21.98
N ASP A 110 6.00 -3.40 22.59
CA ASP A 110 6.07 -2.79 23.91
C ASP A 110 5.65 -1.31 23.94
N LYS A 111 5.33 -0.73 22.78
CA LYS A 111 5.11 0.71 22.65
C LYS A 111 3.68 1.17 22.94
N TYR A 112 2.68 0.29 22.87
CA TYR A 112 1.27 0.67 22.89
C TYR A 112 0.55 0.13 24.14
N GLU A 113 0.15 1.04 25.02
CA GLU A 113 -0.38 0.69 26.36
C GLU A 113 -1.85 1.11 26.57
N ASN A 114 -2.43 1.91 25.67
CA ASN A 114 -3.79 2.46 25.82
C ASN A 114 -4.80 1.85 24.83
N ASP A 115 -5.96 1.42 25.36
CA ASP A 115 -7.14 0.95 24.62
C ASP A 115 -7.51 1.82 23.42
N GLU A 116 -7.44 3.15 23.56
CA GLU A 116 -7.83 4.06 22.48
C GLU A 116 -6.89 3.92 21.27
N GLU A 117 -5.58 3.95 21.49
CA GLU A 117 -4.58 3.77 20.43
C GLU A 117 -4.70 2.38 19.80
N ILE A 118 -4.94 1.37 20.63
CA ILE A 118 -5.14 0.00 20.17
C ILE A 118 -6.38 -0.14 19.30
N ASN A 119 -7.47 0.53 19.67
CA ASN A 119 -8.68 0.53 18.87
C ASN A 119 -8.48 1.24 17.51
N GLN A 120 -7.66 2.29 17.46
CA GLN A 120 -7.32 2.93 16.18
C GLN A 120 -6.51 2.01 15.26
N TRP A 121 -5.52 1.30 15.81
CA TRP A 121 -4.80 0.27 15.06
C TRP A 121 -5.70 -0.85 14.55
N ARG A 122 -6.66 -1.32 15.37
CA ARG A 122 -7.66 -2.31 14.93
C ARG A 122 -8.47 -1.82 13.73
N ILE A 123 -8.97 -0.58 13.80
CA ILE A 123 -9.76 0.01 12.70
C ILE A 123 -8.92 0.10 11.43
N LEU A 124 -7.67 0.59 11.54
CA LEU A 124 -6.75 0.69 10.42
C LEU A 124 -6.45 -0.67 9.78
N PHE A 125 -6.17 -1.69 10.60
CA PHE A 125 -5.91 -3.04 10.12
C PHE A 125 -7.13 -3.70 9.50
N ASN A 126 -8.33 -3.49 10.05
CA ASN A 126 -9.57 -3.97 9.43
C ASN A 126 -9.73 -3.39 8.03
N HIS A 127 -9.58 -2.08 7.88
CA HIS A 127 -9.70 -1.41 6.59
C HIS A 127 -8.63 -1.90 5.59
N LEU A 128 -7.39 -2.10 6.06
CA LEU A 128 -6.31 -2.62 5.25
C LEU A 128 -6.58 -4.06 4.75
N ILE A 129 -7.14 -4.92 5.61
CA ILE A 129 -7.53 -6.29 5.24
C ILE A 129 -8.65 -6.26 4.19
N GLU A 130 -9.67 -5.44 4.38
CA GLU A 130 -10.76 -5.27 3.41
C GLU A 130 -10.25 -4.83 2.04
N LEU A 131 -9.36 -3.82 2.01
CA LEU A 131 -8.69 -3.38 0.78
C LEU A 131 -7.89 -4.51 0.12
N CYS A 132 -7.12 -5.28 0.88
CA CYS A 132 -6.36 -6.40 0.34
C CYS A 132 -7.26 -7.48 -0.29
N LEU A 133 -8.39 -7.80 0.34
CA LEU A 133 -9.36 -8.75 -0.20
C LEU A 133 -10.00 -8.23 -1.49
N GLU A 134 -10.30 -6.94 -1.54
CA GLU A 134 -10.85 -6.30 -2.72
C GLU A 134 -9.85 -6.30 -3.88
N ILE A 135 -8.60 -5.95 -3.62
CA ILE A 135 -7.51 -6.02 -4.62
C ILE A 135 -7.32 -7.45 -5.12
N ALA A 136 -7.37 -8.45 -4.22
CA ALA A 136 -7.27 -9.85 -4.60
C ALA A 136 -8.43 -10.28 -5.50
N SER A 137 -9.65 -9.76 -5.28
CA SER A 137 -10.78 -10.04 -6.16
C SER A 137 -10.62 -9.45 -7.57
N LEU A 138 -9.98 -8.27 -7.69
CA LEU A 138 -9.70 -7.62 -8.98
C LEU A 138 -8.56 -8.31 -9.75
N THR A 139 -7.50 -8.70 -9.05
CA THR A 139 -6.26 -9.22 -9.65
C THR A 139 -6.24 -10.75 -9.77
N GLY A 140 -7.01 -11.45 -8.94
CA GLY A 140 -7.13 -12.91 -8.89
C GLY A 140 -7.44 -13.57 -10.24
N PRO A 141 -8.45 -13.10 -11.00
CA PRO A 141 -8.78 -13.65 -12.32
C PRO A 141 -7.64 -13.57 -13.34
N ILE A 142 -6.79 -12.54 -13.25
CA ILE A 142 -5.66 -12.36 -14.16
C ILE A 142 -4.54 -13.33 -13.82
N VAL A 143 -4.17 -13.45 -12.54
CA VAL A 143 -3.04 -14.30 -12.10
C VAL A 143 -3.35 -15.80 -12.17
N SER A 144 -4.64 -16.17 -12.12
CA SER A 144 -5.11 -17.56 -12.16
C SER A 144 -5.52 -18.04 -13.56
N SER A 145 -5.41 -17.19 -14.58
CA SER A 145 -5.78 -17.55 -15.95
C SER A 145 -4.78 -18.55 -16.54
N SER A 146 -5.31 -19.61 -17.18
CA SER A 146 -4.52 -20.70 -17.77
C SER A 146 -3.78 -20.29 -19.05
N SER A 147 -4.17 -19.15 -19.63
CA SER A 147 -3.46 -18.43 -20.69
C SER A 147 -3.63 -16.94 -20.43
N PRO A 148 -2.74 -16.32 -19.62
CA PRO A 148 -2.86 -14.91 -19.23
C PRO A 148 -2.67 -13.94 -20.40
N GLU A 149 -2.16 -14.44 -21.52
CA GLU A 149 -2.10 -13.72 -22.80
C GLU A 149 -3.38 -13.88 -23.65
N GLY A 150 -4.30 -14.79 -23.29
CA GLY A 150 -5.54 -15.04 -24.03
C GLY A 150 -6.71 -14.12 -23.67
N MET A 151 -6.60 -13.38 -22.57
CA MET A 151 -7.51 -12.27 -22.23
C MET A 151 -7.07 -10.99 -22.96
N MET A 152 -7.01 -11.04 -24.28
CA MET A 152 -6.87 -9.83 -25.08
C MET A 152 -8.27 -9.30 -25.37
N PRO A 153 -8.60 -8.05 -25.02
CA PRO A 153 -9.56 -7.32 -25.82
C PRO A 153 -8.96 -7.23 -27.23
N MET A 154 -9.37 -8.14 -28.11
CA MET A 154 -9.12 -8.07 -29.56
C MET A 154 -9.85 -6.86 -30.19
N GLU A 155 -10.52 -6.03 -29.39
CA GLU A 155 -11.29 -4.86 -29.82
C GLU A 155 -10.52 -3.52 -29.76
N LEU A 156 -9.23 -3.50 -29.40
CA LEU A 156 -8.45 -2.25 -29.36
C LEU A 156 -7.57 -2.01 -30.60
N THR A 157 -7.54 -2.93 -31.57
CA THR A 157 -6.87 -2.69 -32.87
C THR A 157 -7.78 -2.08 -33.94
N ASP A 158 -9.09 -2.06 -33.73
CA ASP A 158 -10.06 -1.63 -34.77
C ASP A 158 -10.60 -0.20 -34.57
N ILE A 159 -10.07 0.56 -33.62
CA ILE A 159 -10.21 2.03 -33.64
C ILE A 159 -8.99 2.63 -34.32
N SER A 160 -8.69 2.18 -35.54
CA SER A 160 -7.93 2.97 -36.51
C SER A 160 -8.82 4.11 -37.05
N GLY A 161 -9.33 4.93 -36.13
CA GLY A 161 -9.79 6.27 -36.43
C GLY A 161 -8.55 7.16 -36.44
N LYS A 162 -8.22 7.67 -37.63
CA LYS A 162 -7.19 8.68 -37.84
C LYS A 162 -7.35 9.79 -36.81
N ASP A 163 -6.35 9.97 -35.95
CA ASP A 163 -5.98 11.28 -35.43
C ASP A 163 -4.49 11.21 -35.06
N ASP A 164 -3.71 12.02 -35.77
CA ASP A 164 -2.31 12.28 -35.54
C ASP A 164 -2.16 13.03 -34.22
N ASP A 165 -1.87 12.34 -33.12
CA ASP A 165 -1.32 12.96 -31.92
C ASP A 165 -0.11 12.14 -31.44
N GLU A 166 1.08 12.69 -31.73
CA GLU A 166 2.38 12.29 -31.22
C GLU A 166 2.48 12.53 -29.70
N ASN A 167 1.72 11.78 -28.91
CA ASN A 167 1.99 11.63 -27.50
C ASN A 167 2.17 10.15 -27.23
N SER A 168 3.44 9.73 -27.21
CA SER A 168 3.96 8.39 -26.94
C SER A 168 3.59 7.90 -25.53
N ASN A 169 2.30 7.71 -25.28
CA ASN A 169 1.77 7.08 -24.10
C ASN A 169 1.97 5.58 -24.24
N GLY A 170 3.15 5.10 -23.84
CA GLY A 170 3.59 3.71 -23.88
C GLY A 170 2.44 2.71 -23.74
N GLN A 171 2.25 1.91 -24.78
CA GLN A 171 1.22 0.89 -24.92
C GLN A 171 1.33 -0.08 -23.73
N ILE A 172 0.24 -0.29 -23.00
CA ILE A 172 0.21 -1.22 -21.87
C ILE A 172 0.04 -2.62 -22.46
N THR A 173 1.02 -3.50 -22.25
CA THR A 173 0.91 -4.90 -22.68
C THR A 173 0.16 -5.72 -21.62
N SER A 174 -0.52 -6.77 -22.05
CA SER A 174 -1.11 -7.78 -21.14
C SER A 174 -0.06 -8.37 -20.19
N GLN A 175 1.19 -8.53 -20.67
CA GLN A 175 2.33 -8.94 -19.84
C GLN A 175 2.65 -7.94 -18.72
N MET A 176 2.62 -6.63 -18.99
CA MET A 176 2.83 -5.60 -17.95
C MET A 176 1.75 -5.68 -16.87
N LEU A 177 0.49 -5.83 -17.28
CA LEU A 177 -0.62 -6.00 -16.35
C LEU A 177 -0.47 -7.27 -15.52
N LEU A 178 -0.18 -8.41 -16.15
CA LEU A 178 0.02 -9.69 -15.47
C LEU A 178 1.12 -9.60 -14.41
N VAL A 179 2.29 -9.05 -14.75
CA VAL A 179 3.40 -8.88 -13.81
C VAL A 179 3.00 -7.95 -12.66
N CYS A 180 2.26 -6.87 -12.95
CA CYS A 180 1.74 -5.97 -11.92
C CYS A 180 0.78 -6.69 -10.96
N CYS A 181 -0.17 -7.48 -11.48
CA CYS A 181 -1.11 -8.26 -10.67
C CYS A 181 -0.40 -9.30 -9.80
N TRP A 182 0.56 -10.05 -10.36
CA TRP A 182 1.37 -11.01 -9.60
C TRP A 182 2.14 -10.37 -8.45
N ARG A 183 2.77 -9.22 -8.70
CA ARG A 183 3.47 -8.45 -7.65
C ARG A 183 2.50 -7.99 -6.58
N THR A 184 1.33 -7.52 -6.97
CA THR A 184 0.28 -7.05 -6.05
C THR A 184 -0.17 -8.18 -5.13
N ILE A 185 -0.47 -9.36 -5.67
CA ILE A 185 -0.84 -10.56 -4.89
C ILE A 185 0.29 -10.97 -3.93
N LYS A 186 1.53 -10.98 -4.41
CA LYS A 186 2.70 -11.29 -3.55
C LYS A 186 2.78 -10.34 -2.35
N GLU A 187 2.62 -9.03 -2.57
CA GLU A 187 2.68 -8.04 -1.49
C GLU A 187 1.50 -8.20 -0.50
N ILE A 188 0.30 -8.58 -0.98
CA ILE A 188 -0.84 -8.94 -0.11
C ILE A 188 -0.49 -10.15 0.78
N SER A 189 0.08 -11.22 0.20
CA SER A 189 0.47 -12.40 0.98
C SER A 189 1.50 -12.06 2.06
N LEU A 190 2.48 -11.21 1.73
CA LEU A 190 3.46 -10.73 2.71
C LEU A 190 2.79 -9.89 3.81
N LEU A 191 1.84 -9.03 3.44
CA LEU A 191 1.12 -8.18 4.38
C LEU A 191 0.29 -9.01 5.36
N PHE A 192 -0.45 -9.98 4.86
CA PHE A 192 -1.20 -10.92 5.68
C PHE A 192 -0.29 -11.71 6.63
N SER A 193 0.89 -12.12 6.16
CA SER A 193 1.89 -12.75 7.02
C SER A 193 2.37 -11.82 8.13
N ARG A 194 2.65 -10.55 7.83
CA ARG A 194 3.07 -9.54 8.84
C ARG A 194 1.97 -9.26 9.84
N LEU A 195 0.74 -9.05 9.38
CA LEU A 195 -0.42 -8.88 10.25
C LEU A 195 -0.62 -10.11 11.14
N GLY A 196 -0.50 -11.32 10.59
CA GLY A 196 -0.56 -12.57 11.36
C GLY A 196 0.53 -12.65 12.44
N GLN A 197 1.78 -12.31 12.11
CA GLN A 197 2.89 -12.26 13.08
C GLN A 197 2.63 -11.26 14.21
N ILE A 198 2.17 -10.06 13.87
CA ILE A 198 1.76 -9.05 14.85
C ILE A 198 0.66 -9.66 15.73
N GLY A 199 -0.42 -10.17 15.14
CA GLY A 199 -1.54 -10.78 15.86
C GLY A 199 -1.15 -11.92 16.81
N ILE A 200 -0.27 -12.84 16.39
CA ILE A 200 0.17 -13.99 17.21
C ILE A 200 0.98 -13.53 18.42
N LYS A 201 1.91 -12.58 18.26
CA LYS A 201 2.70 -12.07 19.38
C LYS A 201 1.85 -11.46 20.51
N TYR A 202 0.71 -10.85 20.17
CA TYR A 202 -0.24 -10.37 21.20
C TYR A 202 -1.03 -11.50 21.86
N ILE A 203 -1.18 -12.67 21.24
CA ILE A 203 -1.87 -13.82 21.84
C ILE A 203 -0.98 -14.51 22.88
N GLU A 204 0.34 -14.59 22.64
CA GLU A 204 1.28 -15.30 23.53
C GLU A 204 1.62 -14.52 24.82
N ASN A 205 1.52 -13.19 24.82
CA ASN A 205 1.93 -12.34 25.94
C ASN A 205 0.84 -12.08 27.01
N GLU A 206 -0.30 -12.80 26.99
CA GLU A 206 -1.48 -12.55 27.86
C GLU A 206 -1.94 -11.08 27.91
N SER A 207 -1.56 -10.26 26.92
CA SER A 207 -1.95 -8.86 26.88
C SER A 207 -3.42 -8.74 26.48
N GLN A 208 -4.16 -7.88 27.18
CA GLN A 208 -5.61 -7.69 27.00
C GLN A 208 -5.99 -7.12 25.61
N TYR A 209 -4.99 -6.81 24.77
CA TYR A 209 -5.09 -5.95 23.61
C TYR A 209 -4.66 -6.63 22.31
N ARG A 210 -5.64 -7.23 21.63
CA ARG A 210 -5.43 -7.85 20.30
C ARG A 210 -5.58 -6.81 19.18
N PHE A 211 -4.57 -6.55 18.35
CA PHE A 211 -4.76 -5.67 17.18
C PHE A 211 -5.61 -6.30 16.06
N ILE A 212 -5.72 -7.62 16.04
CA ILE A 212 -6.46 -8.40 15.05
C ILE A 212 -7.38 -9.36 15.76
N SER A 213 -8.64 -9.49 15.31
CA SER A 213 -9.59 -10.44 15.90
C SER A 213 -9.23 -11.88 15.53
N LEU A 214 -9.58 -12.85 16.40
CA LEU A 214 -9.39 -14.28 16.11
C LEU A 214 -10.09 -14.71 14.81
N LYS A 215 -11.26 -14.12 14.50
CA LYS A 215 -11.97 -14.36 13.24
C LYS A 215 -11.14 -13.98 12.01
N GLN A 216 -10.40 -12.88 12.09
CA GLN A 216 -9.53 -12.43 11.01
C GLN A 216 -8.29 -13.31 10.87
N VAL A 217 -7.68 -13.73 11.98
CA VAL A 217 -6.57 -14.71 11.95
C VAL A 217 -7.01 -16.00 11.25
N TYR A 218 -8.19 -16.51 11.58
CA TYR A 218 -8.77 -17.66 10.86
C TYR A 218 -8.98 -17.38 9.37
N TYR A 219 -9.45 -16.18 9.01
CA TYR A 219 -9.66 -15.80 7.62
C TYR A 219 -8.35 -15.68 6.82
N LEU A 220 -7.26 -15.27 7.48
CA LEU A 220 -5.92 -15.13 6.89
C LEU A 220 -5.19 -16.48 6.72
N ILE A 221 -5.56 -17.51 7.47
CA ILE A 221 -4.91 -18.83 7.45
C ILE A 221 -5.65 -19.84 6.54
N ILE A 222 -6.97 -19.70 6.39
CA ILE A 222 -7.83 -20.74 5.75
C ILE A 222 -8.13 -20.46 4.26
N LYS A 223 -7.97 -19.23 3.77
CA LYS A 223 -8.17 -18.86 2.36
C LYS A 223 -6.87 -18.54 1.66
#